data_AF-A0A0N5CMY5-F1
#
_entry.id   AF-A0A0N5CMY5-F1
#
_cell.length_a   1.000
_cell.length_b   1.000
_cell.length_c   1.000
_cell.angle_alpha   90.00
_cell.angle_beta   90.00
_cell.angle_gamma   90.00
#
_symmetry.space_group_name_H-M   'P 1'
#
loop_
_entity.id
_entity.type
_entity.pdbx_description
1 polymer ?
#
loop_
_entity_poly.entity_id
_entity_poly.type
_entity_poly.pdbx_seq_one_letter_code
_entity_poly.pdbx_strand_id
1 'polypeptide(L)'
;MEVNDIKSSSSPQEASDEAEQISTSLRRLFIKVVVMVVLAMDLRKKRRLHADQRAQITYQKILEERKLEREKRQLDKESRLKALEKYNSLKRKMNRALSKRNRRGQPNLNAQIEVLLEKIEKRVNKGMSDSRERKPNEIHFRCNFLYSAAGLISSISDNQAMQFVSQFYLREMKKLCDTELIRIEKDFNRTICKRCRCIFVPRSDGSQSMSLRLDRKKRLVRKCLNCHAEKYFVRNSKYLSRNERAQVANKEGDQQNETVNETREKIYGNQEH
;
A
#
# COMPACT_ATOMS: atom_id res chain seq x y z
N MET A 1 20.13 -58.87 15.04
CA MET A 1 18.97 -58.15 15.61
C MET A 1 19.52 -56.88 16.22
N GLU A 2 19.48 -55.80 15.43
CA GLU A 2 19.96 -54.48 15.82
C GLU A 2 18.91 -53.81 16.71
N VAL A 3 19.36 -53.35 17.87
CA VAL A 3 18.58 -52.49 18.77
C VAL A 3 18.98 -51.06 18.42
N ASN A 4 18.05 -50.29 17.85
CA ASN A 4 18.24 -48.86 17.60
C ASN A 4 17.54 -48.05 18.69
N ASP A 5 18.36 -47.28 19.40
CA ASP A 5 17.98 -46.24 20.34
C ASP A 5 17.20 -45.11 19.65
N ILE A 6 16.05 -44.73 20.22
CA ILE A 6 15.34 -43.49 19.89
C ILE A 6 15.60 -42.49 21.03
N LYS A 7 16.51 -41.54 20.78
CA LYS A 7 16.67 -40.32 21.60
C LYS A 7 15.54 -39.34 21.27
N SER A 8 14.63 -39.12 22.22
CA SER A 8 13.75 -37.95 22.24
C SER A 8 14.32 -36.91 23.21
N SER A 9 15.00 -35.92 22.65
CA SER A 9 15.44 -34.72 23.37
C SER A 9 14.46 -33.58 23.08
N SER A 10 13.57 -33.28 24.02
CA SER A 10 12.91 -31.97 24.12
C SER A 10 13.41 -31.31 25.41
N SER A 11 14.04 -30.15 25.24
CA SER A 11 14.76 -29.45 26.30
C SER A 11 13.79 -28.66 27.21
N PRO A 12 14.12 -28.47 28.51
CA PRO A 12 13.22 -27.83 29.48
C PRO A 12 12.91 -26.33 29.26
N GLN A 13 13.51 -25.69 28.25
CA GLN A 13 13.41 -24.24 28.03
C GLN A 13 12.15 -23.83 27.26
N GLU A 14 11.58 -24.69 26.42
CA GLU A 14 10.37 -24.34 25.65
C GLU A 14 9.12 -24.22 26.55
N ALA A 15 9.08 -24.97 27.66
CA ALA A 15 7.97 -24.94 28.60
C ALA A 15 7.91 -23.66 29.47
N SER A 16 9.05 -23.01 29.73
CA SER A 16 9.09 -21.76 30.50
C SER A 16 8.62 -20.56 29.68
N ASP A 17 8.97 -20.53 28.39
CA ASP A 17 8.64 -19.43 27.49
C ASP A 17 7.14 -19.43 27.13
N GLU A 18 6.54 -20.62 26.95
CA GLU A 18 5.09 -20.77 26.77
C GLU A 18 4.31 -20.32 28.01
N ALA A 19 4.79 -20.65 29.22
CA ALA A 19 4.15 -20.23 30.47
C ALA A 19 4.17 -18.70 30.64
N GLU A 20 5.25 -18.04 30.23
CA GLU A 20 5.37 -16.58 30.29
C GLU A 20 4.48 -15.87 29.25
N GLN A 21 4.31 -16.46 28.06
CA GLN A 21 3.38 -16.00 27.03
C GLN A 21 1.91 -16.13 27.44
N ILE A 22 1.56 -17.22 28.12
CA ILE A 22 0.22 -17.44 28.67
C ILE A 22 -0.04 -16.43 29.81
N SER A 23 0.94 -16.22 30.70
CA SER A 23 0.86 -15.24 31.80
C SER A 23 0.64 -13.80 31.30
N THR A 24 1.39 -13.37 30.28
CA THR A 24 1.22 -12.03 29.68
C THR A 24 -0.13 -11.88 28.98
N SER A 25 -0.61 -12.93 28.32
CA SER A 25 -1.94 -12.96 27.69
C SER A 25 -3.07 -12.86 28.71
N LEU A 26 -2.97 -13.60 29.82
CA LEU A 26 -3.92 -13.54 30.93
C LEU A 26 -3.93 -12.17 31.62
N ARG A 27 -2.77 -11.53 31.82
CA ARG A 27 -2.68 -10.15 32.35
C ARG A 27 -3.39 -9.14 31.45
N ARG A 28 -3.23 -9.24 30.13
CA ARG A 28 -3.96 -8.37 29.17
C ARG A 28 -5.46 -8.61 29.21
N LEU A 29 -5.89 -9.87 29.34
CA LEU A 29 -7.31 -10.22 29.46
C LEU A 29 -7.91 -9.65 30.75
N PHE A 30 -7.20 -9.79 31.87
CA PHE A 30 -7.61 -9.26 33.17
C PHE A 30 -7.75 -7.73 33.14
N ILE A 31 -6.78 -7.01 32.58
CA ILE A 31 -6.86 -5.55 32.42
C ILE A 31 -8.08 -5.16 31.58
N LYS A 32 -8.34 -5.85 30.46
CA LYS A 32 -9.53 -5.59 29.63
C LYS A 32 -10.83 -5.80 30.42
N VAL A 33 -10.93 -6.89 31.18
CA VAL A 33 -12.11 -7.17 32.01
C VAL A 33 -12.30 -6.10 33.08
N VAL A 34 -11.24 -5.70 33.79
CA VAL A 34 -11.29 -4.64 34.81
C VAL A 34 -11.74 -3.31 34.18
N VAL A 35 -11.18 -2.92 33.05
CA VAL A 35 -11.58 -1.70 32.33
C VAL A 35 -13.04 -1.78 31.91
N MET A 36 -13.51 -2.91 31.37
CA MET A 36 -14.93 -3.07 30.99
C MET A 36 -15.86 -3.00 32.20
N VAL A 37 -15.49 -3.58 33.34
CA VAL A 37 -16.28 -3.53 34.58
C VAL A 37 -16.38 -2.10 35.10
N VAL A 38 -15.25 -1.37 35.14
CA VAL A 38 -15.22 0.04 35.57
C VAL A 38 -16.07 0.92 34.66
N LEU A 39 -15.93 0.77 33.33
CA LEU A 39 -16.76 1.50 32.36
C LEU A 39 -18.25 1.15 32.49
N ALA A 40 -18.60 -0.12 32.73
CA ALA A 40 -19.96 -0.55 32.95
C ALA A 40 -20.55 -0.02 34.27
N MET A 41 -19.75 0.14 35.31
CA MET A 41 -20.14 0.78 36.57
C MET A 41 -20.38 2.28 36.40
N ASP A 42 -19.54 2.97 35.64
CA ASP A 42 -19.73 4.39 35.31
C ASP A 42 -20.96 4.63 34.44
N LEU A 43 -21.22 3.75 33.47
CA LEU A 43 -22.44 3.80 32.66
C LEU A 43 -23.70 3.52 33.50
N ARG A 44 -23.62 2.64 34.51
CA ARG A 44 -24.70 2.39 35.47
C ARG A 44 -24.95 3.58 36.40
N LYS A 45 -23.90 4.24 36.91
CA LYS A 45 -24.02 5.48 37.71
C LYS A 45 -24.62 6.62 36.89
N LYS A 46 -24.17 6.82 35.65
CA LYS A 46 -24.77 7.80 34.70
C LYS A 46 -26.24 7.51 34.42
N ARG A 47 -26.65 6.23 34.38
CA ARG A 47 -28.05 5.78 34.27
C ARG A 47 -28.90 6.00 35.52
N ARG A 48 -28.32 6.39 36.66
CA ARG A 48 -29.04 6.73 37.91
C ARG A 48 -29.13 8.23 38.19
N LEU A 49 -28.49 9.08 37.39
CA LEU A 49 -28.61 10.55 37.49
C LEU A 49 -29.96 11.03 36.95
N HIS A 50 -30.53 12.08 37.57
CA HIS A 50 -31.77 12.74 37.11
C HIS A 50 -31.60 13.24 35.67
N ALA A 51 -32.69 13.29 34.89
CA ALA A 51 -32.65 13.68 33.47
C ALA A 51 -31.92 15.03 33.26
N ASP A 52 -32.16 16.00 34.14
CA ASP A 52 -31.56 17.34 34.08
C ASP A 52 -30.05 17.32 34.36
N GLN A 53 -29.60 16.49 35.30
CA GLN A 53 -28.16 16.35 35.60
C GLN A 53 -27.41 15.75 34.42
N ARG A 54 -28.04 14.82 33.68
CA ARG A 54 -27.46 14.30 32.43
C ARG A 54 -27.39 15.38 31.37
N ALA A 55 -28.48 16.13 31.19
CA ALA A 55 -28.56 17.22 30.23
C ALA A 55 -27.43 18.25 30.46
N GLN A 56 -27.19 18.64 31.72
CA GLN A 56 -26.09 19.53 32.11
C GLN A 56 -24.70 18.97 31.76
N ILE A 57 -24.44 17.69 32.05
CA ILE A 57 -23.16 17.04 31.73
C ILE A 57 -22.95 16.98 30.20
N THR A 58 -23.99 16.64 29.43
CA THR A 58 -23.91 16.69 27.96
C THR A 58 -23.67 18.09 27.44
N TYR A 59 -24.34 19.10 28.00
CA TYR A 59 -24.15 20.49 27.61
C TYR A 59 -22.71 20.97 27.84
N GLN A 60 -22.13 20.63 28.98
CA GLN A 60 -20.72 20.94 29.30
C GLN A 60 -19.75 20.27 28.30
N LYS A 61 -19.99 19.00 27.95
CA LYS A 61 -19.19 18.29 26.93
C LYS A 61 -19.30 18.92 25.55
N ILE A 62 -20.51 19.29 25.13
CA ILE A 62 -20.75 19.96 23.85
C ILE A 62 -20.03 21.32 23.82
N LEU A 63 -20.00 22.04 24.94
CA LEU A 63 -19.25 23.30 25.07
C LEU A 63 -17.75 23.10 24.91
N GLU A 64 -17.18 22.10 25.58
CA GLU A 64 -15.76 21.75 25.50
C GLU A 64 -15.37 21.29 24.09
N GLU A 65 -16.17 20.40 23.49
CA GLU A 65 -15.97 19.93 22.12
C GLU A 65 -15.99 21.09 21.12
N ARG A 66 -16.96 22.02 21.25
CA ARG A 66 -17.02 23.23 20.42
C ARG A 66 -15.83 24.18 20.66
N LYS A 67 -15.21 24.18 21.84
CA LYS A 67 -13.99 24.98 22.11
C LYS A 67 -12.77 24.34 21.44
N LEU A 68 -12.56 23.04 21.64
CA LEU A 68 -11.49 22.29 21.01
C LEU A 68 -11.57 22.32 19.49
N GLU A 69 -12.79 22.23 18.93
CA GLU A 69 -12.99 22.34 17.49
C GLU A 69 -12.66 23.74 16.96
N ARG A 70 -13.00 24.80 17.71
CA ARG A 70 -12.62 26.18 17.36
C ARG A 70 -11.10 26.36 17.40
N GLU A 71 -10.43 25.86 18.42
CA GLU A 71 -8.96 25.90 18.54
C GLU A 71 -8.29 25.13 17.39
N LYS A 72 -8.78 23.93 17.07
CA LYS A 72 -8.28 23.14 15.93
C LYS A 72 -8.47 23.87 14.61
N ARG A 73 -9.62 24.51 14.40
CA ARG A 73 -9.88 25.33 13.19
C ARG A 73 -8.96 26.56 13.15
N GLN A 74 -8.64 27.17 14.28
CA GLN A 74 -7.69 28.29 14.34
C GLN A 74 -6.27 27.82 14.00
N LEU A 75 -5.81 26.72 14.60
CA LEU A 75 -4.51 26.12 14.30
C LEU A 75 -4.38 25.74 12.82
N ASP A 76 -5.42 25.13 12.23
CA ASP A 76 -5.43 24.79 10.80
C ASP A 76 -5.35 26.04 9.92
N LYS A 77 -6.14 27.09 10.22
CA LYS A 77 -6.07 28.38 9.52
C LYS A 77 -4.68 29.01 9.63
N GLU A 78 -4.09 29.05 10.82
CA GLU A 78 -2.75 29.57 11.05
C GLU A 78 -1.70 28.78 10.28
N SER A 79 -1.79 27.45 10.28
CA SER A 79 -0.89 26.59 9.52
C SER A 79 -0.97 26.86 8.02
N ARG A 80 -2.20 27.04 7.49
CA ARG A 80 -2.45 27.37 6.09
C ARG A 80 -1.92 28.75 5.73
N LEU A 81 -2.09 29.73 6.60
CA LEU A 81 -1.54 31.08 6.43
C LEU A 81 0.00 31.06 6.43
N LYS A 82 0.63 30.36 7.38
CA LYS A 82 2.09 30.18 7.43
C LYS A 82 2.61 29.49 6.17
N ALA A 83 1.92 28.47 5.68
CA ALA A 83 2.28 27.79 4.42
C ALA A 83 2.15 28.72 3.21
N LEU A 84 1.08 29.52 3.14
CA LEU A 84 0.87 30.50 2.07
C LEU A 84 1.92 31.61 2.10
N GLU A 85 2.25 32.11 3.29
CA GLU A 85 3.28 33.11 3.50
C GLU A 85 4.66 32.60 3.07
N LYS A 86 5.01 31.38 3.47
CA LYS A 86 6.24 30.70 3.02
C LYS A 86 6.28 30.53 1.51
N TYR A 87 5.16 30.16 0.88
CA TYR A 87 5.08 30.08 -0.58
C TYR A 87 5.26 31.44 -1.25
N ASN A 88 4.59 32.48 -0.74
CA ASN A 88 4.66 33.83 -1.27
C ASN A 88 6.06 34.44 -1.11
N SER A 89 6.72 34.24 0.03
CA SER A 89 8.08 34.74 0.27
C SER A 89 9.09 34.07 -0.67
N LEU A 90 9.00 32.75 -0.86
CA LEU A 90 9.82 32.00 -1.83
C LEU A 90 9.57 32.48 -3.26
N LYS A 91 8.30 32.67 -3.65
CA LYS A 91 7.93 33.19 -4.97
C LYS A 91 8.51 34.59 -5.22
N ARG A 92 8.42 35.49 -4.22
CA ARG A 92 9.02 36.83 -4.29
C ARG A 92 10.55 36.75 -4.44
N LYS A 93 11.23 35.90 -3.66
CA LYS A 93 12.69 35.71 -3.74
C LYS A 93 13.11 35.22 -5.13
N MET A 94 12.41 34.23 -5.66
CA MET A 94 12.65 33.69 -7.00
C MET A 94 12.44 34.75 -8.09
N ASN A 95 11.31 35.47 -8.05
CA ASN A 95 11.03 36.53 -9.01
C ASN A 95 12.08 37.65 -8.93
N ARG A 96 12.54 38.01 -7.72
CA ARG A 96 13.60 39.01 -7.52
C ARG A 96 14.91 38.58 -8.17
N ALA A 97 15.28 37.29 -8.07
CA ALA A 97 16.48 36.75 -8.71
C ALA A 97 16.35 36.74 -10.24
N LEU A 98 15.21 36.31 -10.77
CA LEU A 98 14.95 36.26 -12.22
C LEU A 98 14.86 37.65 -12.87
N SER A 99 14.44 38.68 -12.12
CA SER A 99 14.38 40.06 -12.60
C SER A 99 15.73 40.80 -12.63
N LYS A 100 16.82 40.20 -12.10
CA LYS A 100 18.15 40.83 -12.13
C LYS A 100 18.64 40.94 -13.58
N ARG A 101 19.07 42.16 -13.95
CA ARG A 101 19.64 42.48 -15.25
C ARG A 101 21.05 43.05 -15.08
N ASN A 102 21.90 42.83 -16.06
CA ASN A 102 23.24 43.40 -16.13
C ASN A 102 23.17 44.89 -16.49
N ARG A 103 24.30 45.61 -16.37
CA ARG A 103 24.41 47.05 -16.72
C ARG A 103 23.96 47.36 -18.16
N ARG A 104 24.05 46.37 -19.07
CA ARG A 104 23.57 46.43 -20.47
C ARG A 104 22.10 46.03 -20.66
N GLY A 105 21.34 45.82 -19.58
CA GLY A 105 19.93 45.43 -19.61
C GLY A 105 19.66 43.94 -19.88
N GLN A 106 20.69 43.13 -20.16
CA GLN A 106 20.55 41.70 -20.41
C GLN A 106 20.24 40.91 -19.13
N PRO A 107 19.49 39.79 -19.20
CA PRO A 107 19.25 38.93 -18.05
C PRO A 107 20.56 38.43 -17.41
N ASN A 108 20.61 38.42 -16.07
CA ASN A 108 21.77 37.89 -15.36
C ASN A 108 21.69 36.35 -15.28
N LEU A 109 22.48 35.67 -16.10
CA LEU A 109 22.50 34.19 -16.21
C LEU A 109 22.85 33.51 -14.88
N ASN A 110 23.81 34.03 -14.13
CA ASN A 110 24.24 33.43 -12.85
C ASN A 110 23.09 33.42 -11.83
N ALA A 111 22.33 34.52 -11.75
CA ALA A 111 21.15 34.58 -10.88
C ALA A 111 20.01 33.63 -11.30
N GLN A 112 19.90 33.29 -12.59
CA GLN A 112 18.94 32.30 -13.07
C GLN A 112 19.39 30.87 -12.78
N ILE A 113 20.69 30.59 -12.92
CA ILE A 113 21.29 29.29 -12.61
C ILE A 113 21.11 28.95 -11.13
N GLU A 114 21.32 29.91 -10.21
CA GLU A 114 21.08 29.71 -8.76
C GLU A 114 19.64 29.24 -8.46
N VAL A 115 18.64 29.86 -9.11
CA VAL A 115 17.22 29.47 -8.95
C VAL A 115 16.97 28.06 -9.49
N LEU A 116 17.62 27.68 -10.58
CA LEU A 116 17.53 26.35 -11.17
C LEU A 116 18.15 25.29 -10.26
N LEU A 117 19.33 25.56 -9.69
CA LEU A 117 20.00 24.68 -8.74
C LEU A 117 19.16 24.48 -7.46
N GLU A 118 18.64 25.56 -6.87
CA GLU A 118 17.75 25.48 -5.70
C GLU A 118 16.48 24.65 -5.98
N LYS A 119 15.94 24.71 -7.21
CA LYS A 119 14.81 23.87 -7.64
C LYS A 119 15.17 22.41 -7.85
N ILE A 120 16.40 22.12 -8.28
CA ILE A 120 16.89 20.75 -8.45
C ILE A 120 17.09 20.12 -7.06
N GLU A 121 17.82 20.79 -6.17
CA GLU A 121 18.05 20.34 -4.79
C GLU A 121 16.73 20.08 -4.05
N LYS A 122 15.76 21.00 -4.16
CA LYS A 122 14.42 20.79 -3.56
C LYS A 122 13.68 19.59 -4.14
N ARG A 123 13.86 19.28 -5.43
CA ARG A 123 13.25 18.09 -6.05
C ARG A 123 13.91 16.80 -5.58
N VAL A 124 15.24 16.80 -5.43
CA VAL A 124 15.99 15.66 -4.89
C VAL A 124 15.60 15.40 -3.44
N ASN A 125 15.62 16.43 -2.58
CA ASN A 125 15.26 16.31 -1.16
C ASN A 125 13.78 15.96 -0.96
N LYS A 126 12.89 16.43 -1.85
CA LYS A 126 11.48 16.02 -1.84
C LYS A 126 11.29 14.58 -2.34
N GLY A 127 12.11 14.11 -3.29
CA GLY A 127 12.08 12.73 -3.78
C GLY A 127 12.39 11.69 -2.71
N MET A 128 13.25 12.00 -1.73
CA MET A 128 13.57 11.11 -0.60
C MET A 128 12.52 11.10 0.52
N SER A 129 11.66 12.13 0.61
CA SER A 129 10.63 12.26 1.66
C SER A 129 9.20 12.06 1.16
N ASP A 130 8.98 11.96 -0.17
CA ASP A 130 7.69 11.67 -0.80
C ASP A 130 7.49 10.17 -1.06
N SER A 131 8.07 9.31 -0.22
CA SER A 131 7.40 8.09 0.22
C SER A 131 6.26 8.44 1.20
N ARG A 132 5.47 9.49 0.92
CA ARG A 132 4.13 9.56 1.47
C ARG A 132 3.51 8.24 1.08
N GLU A 133 3.07 7.46 2.06
CA GLU A 133 2.14 6.37 1.85
C GLU A 133 1.03 6.93 0.94
N ARG A 134 1.18 6.75 -0.37
CA ARG A 134 0.09 6.95 -1.29
C ARG A 134 -0.81 5.81 -0.90
N LYS A 135 -1.75 6.07 0.01
CA LYS A 135 -2.86 5.17 0.30
C LYS A 135 -3.26 4.63 -1.06
N PRO A 136 -3.17 3.31 -1.29
CA PRO A 136 -3.47 2.78 -2.61
C PRO A 136 -4.82 3.36 -2.99
N ASN A 137 -4.88 4.07 -4.13
CA ASN A 137 -6.09 4.81 -4.49
C ASN A 137 -7.27 3.87 -4.26
N GLU A 138 -8.35 4.34 -3.63
CA GLU A 138 -9.52 3.52 -3.30
C GLU A 138 -9.96 2.62 -4.48
N ILE A 139 -9.79 3.14 -5.68
CA ILE A 139 -10.04 2.46 -6.95
C ILE A 139 -9.15 1.22 -7.14
N HIS A 140 -7.85 1.28 -6.83
CA HIS A 140 -6.97 0.10 -6.85
C HIS A 140 -7.44 -0.97 -5.87
N PHE A 141 -7.89 -0.58 -4.67
CA PHE A 141 -8.49 -1.53 -3.71
C PHE A 141 -9.77 -2.15 -4.26
N ARG A 142 -10.67 -1.36 -4.83
CA ARG A 142 -11.92 -1.85 -5.44
C ARG A 142 -11.63 -2.81 -6.60
N CYS A 143 -10.68 -2.48 -7.46
CA CYS A 143 -10.26 -3.36 -8.55
C CYS A 143 -9.67 -4.68 -8.03
N ASN A 144 -8.81 -4.60 -7.01
CA ASN A 144 -8.23 -5.79 -6.39
C ASN A 144 -9.29 -6.69 -5.72
N PHE A 145 -10.26 -6.07 -5.05
CA PHE A 145 -11.39 -6.76 -4.44
C PHE A 145 -12.22 -7.52 -5.49
N LEU A 146 -12.60 -6.85 -6.58
CA LEU A 146 -13.38 -7.46 -7.66
C LEU A 146 -12.62 -8.61 -8.34
N TYR A 147 -11.32 -8.44 -8.57
CA TYR A 147 -10.47 -9.49 -9.14
C TYR A 147 -10.40 -10.71 -8.21
N SER A 148 -10.19 -10.49 -6.92
CA SER A 148 -10.09 -11.55 -5.91
C SER A 148 -11.41 -12.30 -5.75
N ALA A 149 -12.54 -11.58 -5.69
CA ALA A 149 -13.88 -12.17 -5.64
C ALA A 149 -14.17 -13.05 -6.87
N ALA A 150 -13.79 -12.58 -8.07
CA ALA A 150 -13.94 -13.35 -9.30
C ALA A 150 -13.15 -14.65 -9.29
N GLY A 151 -11.91 -14.62 -8.76
CA GLY A 151 -11.06 -15.79 -8.61
C GLY A 151 -11.63 -16.81 -7.63
N LEU A 152 -12.03 -16.34 -6.44
CA LEU A 152 -12.62 -17.18 -5.39
C LEU A 152 -13.87 -17.92 -5.87
N ILE A 153 -14.77 -17.22 -6.56
CA ILE A 153 -16.01 -17.83 -7.08
C ILE A 153 -15.70 -18.86 -8.16
N SER A 154 -14.71 -18.58 -9.01
CA SER A 154 -14.28 -19.54 -10.03
C SER A 154 -13.58 -20.76 -9.45
N SER A 155 -12.94 -20.65 -8.28
CA SER A 155 -12.27 -21.78 -7.64
C SER A 155 -13.22 -22.68 -6.84
N ILE A 156 -14.33 -22.13 -6.32
CA ILE A 156 -15.28 -22.85 -5.46
C ILE A 156 -16.21 -23.77 -6.26
N SER A 157 -16.62 -23.38 -7.48
CA SER A 157 -17.65 -24.10 -8.21
C SER A 157 -17.49 -23.96 -9.73
N ASP A 158 -17.70 -25.06 -10.46
CA ASP A 158 -17.79 -25.09 -11.93
C ASP A 158 -19.23 -24.87 -12.47
N ASN A 159 -20.15 -24.40 -11.63
CA ASN A 159 -21.50 -24.09 -12.08
C ASN A 159 -21.50 -22.92 -13.07
N GLN A 160 -22.24 -23.05 -14.17
CA GLN A 160 -22.36 -22.00 -15.20
C GLN A 160 -22.82 -20.66 -14.59
N ALA A 161 -23.74 -20.71 -13.62
CA ALA A 161 -24.19 -19.53 -12.86
C ALA A 161 -23.03 -18.84 -12.12
N MET A 162 -22.18 -19.59 -11.43
CA MET A 162 -21.02 -19.06 -10.71
C MET A 162 -19.99 -18.48 -11.67
N GLN A 163 -19.82 -19.10 -12.82
CA GLN A 163 -18.98 -18.57 -13.89
C GLN A 163 -19.48 -17.20 -14.39
N PHE A 164 -20.80 -17.01 -14.55
CA PHE A 164 -21.38 -15.72 -14.93
C PHE A 164 -21.14 -14.64 -13.87
N VAL A 165 -21.25 -14.99 -12.58
CA VAL A 165 -20.96 -14.07 -11.48
C VAL A 165 -19.49 -13.64 -11.48
N SER A 166 -18.56 -14.59 -11.65
CA SER A 166 -17.14 -14.27 -11.80
C SER A 166 -16.87 -13.34 -12.99
N GLN A 167 -17.48 -13.62 -14.14
CA GLN A 167 -17.39 -12.76 -15.33
C GLN A 167 -18.01 -11.37 -15.10
N PHE A 168 -19.08 -11.28 -14.31
CA PHE A 168 -19.70 -10.01 -13.93
C PHE A 168 -18.71 -9.15 -13.13
N TYR A 169 -18.06 -9.69 -12.10
CA TYR A 169 -17.07 -8.93 -11.34
C TYR A 169 -15.91 -8.41 -12.20
N LEU A 170 -15.42 -9.22 -13.15
CA LEU A 170 -14.35 -8.79 -14.06
C LEU A 170 -14.81 -7.77 -15.10
N ARG A 171 -16.09 -7.80 -15.51
CA ARG A 171 -16.69 -6.74 -16.34
C ARG A 171 -16.79 -5.43 -15.56
N GLU A 172 -17.28 -5.47 -14.33
CA GLU A 172 -17.37 -4.28 -13.47
C GLU A 172 -15.99 -3.72 -13.15
N MET A 173 -15.01 -4.57 -12.84
CA MET A 173 -13.62 -4.14 -12.65
C MET A 173 -13.10 -3.41 -13.89
N LYS A 174 -13.37 -3.94 -15.10
CA LYS A 174 -12.92 -3.31 -16.34
C LYS A 174 -13.61 -1.96 -16.57
N LYS A 175 -14.91 -1.86 -16.32
CA LYS A 175 -15.66 -0.60 -16.40
C LYS A 175 -15.08 0.44 -15.45
N LEU A 176 -14.84 0.07 -14.19
CA LEU A 176 -14.20 0.96 -13.20
C LEU A 176 -12.82 1.44 -13.67
N CYS A 177 -12.01 0.57 -14.27
CA CYS A 177 -10.73 0.99 -14.81
C CYS A 177 -10.86 1.97 -15.99
N ASP A 178 -11.88 1.79 -16.84
CA ASP A 178 -12.11 2.64 -18.00
C ASP A 178 -12.70 4.00 -17.58
N THR A 179 -13.61 4.05 -16.59
CA THR A 179 -14.19 5.29 -16.06
C THR A 179 -13.16 6.14 -15.32
N GLU A 180 -12.30 5.49 -14.53
CA GLU A 180 -11.28 6.16 -13.71
C GLU A 180 -9.96 6.36 -14.47
N LEU A 181 -9.91 6.00 -15.76
CA LEU A 181 -8.72 6.07 -16.62
C LEU A 181 -7.50 5.37 -16.01
N ILE A 182 -7.73 4.29 -15.26
CA ILE A 182 -6.67 3.50 -14.63
C ILE A 182 -6.17 2.43 -15.59
N ARG A 183 -4.86 2.44 -15.80
CA ARG A 183 -4.19 1.39 -16.56
C ARG A 183 -4.09 0.11 -15.73
N ILE A 184 -4.85 -0.91 -16.12
CA ILE A 184 -4.75 -2.26 -15.57
C ILE A 184 -3.34 -2.82 -15.81
N GLU A 185 -2.75 -3.43 -14.80
CA GLU A 185 -1.44 -4.08 -14.92
C GLU A 185 -1.48 -5.24 -15.93
N LYS A 186 -0.33 -5.51 -16.55
CA LYS A 186 -0.25 -6.51 -17.61
C LYS A 186 -0.53 -7.92 -17.08
N ASP A 187 -0.24 -8.19 -15.81
CA ASP A 187 -0.39 -9.51 -15.21
C ASP A 187 -1.85 -9.88 -14.96
N PHE A 188 -2.67 -8.95 -14.45
CA PHE A 188 -4.13 -9.14 -14.42
C PHE A 188 -4.72 -9.34 -15.83
N ASN A 189 -4.25 -8.56 -16.81
CA ASN A 189 -4.72 -8.73 -18.19
C ASN A 189 -4.30 -10.07 -18.82
N ARG A 190 -3.24 -10.72 -18.32
CA ARG A 190 -2.78 -12.03 -18.79
C ARG A 190 -3.64 -13.18 -18.25
N THR A 191 -4.25 -13.01 -17.08
CA THR A 191 -5.07 -14.01 -16.41
C THR A 191 -6.56 -13.94 -16.76
N ILE A 192 -7.02 -12.90 -17.46
CA ILE A 192 -8.44 -12.74 -17.82
C ILE A 192 -8.66 -12.95 -19.33
N CYS A 193 -9.77 -13.54 -19.75
CA CYS A 193 -10.13 -13.62 -21.17
C CYS A 193 -10.39 -12.23 -21.79
N LYS A 194 -10.01 -12.03 -23.07
CA LYS A 194 -10.24 -10.75 -23.76
C LYS A 194 -11.70 -10.50 -24.16
N ARG A 195 -12.50 -11.57 -24.34
CA ARG A 195 -13.87 -11.50 -24.87
C ARG A 195 -14.91 -11.68 -23.76
N CYS A 196 -14.99 -12.87 -23.17
CA CYS A 196 -16.00 -13.19 -22.13
C CYS A 196 -15.59 -12.82 -20.70
N ARG A 197 -14.40 -12.25 -20.49
CA ARG A 197 -13.86 -11.95 -19.14
C ARG A 197 -13.83 -13.13 -18.16
N CYS A 198 -13.77 -14.37 -18.65
CA CYS A 198 -13.48 -15.54 -17.80
C CYS A 198 -12.08 -15.41 -17.20
N ILE A 199 -11.95 -15.62 -15.89
CA ILE A 199 -10.64 -15.70 -15.23
C ILE A 199 -9.98 -17.05 -15.51
N PHE A 200 -8.66 -17.06 -15.60
CA PHE A 200 -7.87 -18.25 -15.84
C PHE A 200 -7.16 -18.71 -14.56
N VAL A 201 -7.94 -19.28 -13.65
CA VAL A 201 -7.47 -19.84 -12.37
C VAL A 201 -7.72 -21.36 -12.39
N PRO A 202 -6.83 -22.17 -11.79
CA PRO A 202 -7.11 -23.58 -11.54
C PRO A 202 -8.36 -23.75 -10.68
N ARG A 203 -9.22 -24.70 -11.03
CA ARG A 203 -10.43 -25.01 -10.27
C ARG A 203 -10.18 -26.15 -9.29
N SER A 204 -11.00 -26.25 -8.25
CA SER A 204 -10.95 -27.34 -7.27
C SER A 204 -11.01 -28.72 -7.94
N ASP A 205 -11.80 -28.83 -9.00
CA ASP A 205 -12.10 -30.08 -9.67
C ASP A 205 -11.00 -30.51 -10.67
N GLY A 206 -9.88 -29.78 -10.70
CA GLY A 206 -8.80 -29.96 -11.68
C GLY A 206 -9.16 -29.47 -13.09
N SER A 207 -10.41 -29.05 -13.33
CA SER A 207 -10.83 -28.53 -14.61
C SER A 207 -10.13 -27.20 -14.91
N GLN A 208 -9.67 -27.03 -16.16
CA GLN A 208 -8.99 -25.82 -16.59
C GLN A 208 -9.98 -24.92 -17.32
N SER A 209 -9.80 -23.60 -17.17
CA SER A 209 -10.59 -22.56 -17.87
C SER A 209 -9.91 -22.08 -19.16
N MET A 210 -8.68 -22.52 -19.41
CA MET A 210 -7.91 -22.25 -20.62
C MET A 210 -7.09 -23.46 -21.07
N SER A 211 -6.77 -23.50 -22.36
CA SER A 211 -5.75 -24.38 -22.92
C SER A 211 -4.52 -23.59 -23.33
N LEU A 212 -3.34 -24.17 -23.11
CA LEU A 212 -2.06 -23.62 -23.55
C LEU A 212 -1.49 -24.48 -24.69
N ARG A 213 -1.12 -23.83 -25.79
CA ARG A 213 -0.44 -24.47 -26.92
C ARG A 213 0.72 -23.62 -27.40
N LEU A 214 1.73 -24.25 -27.99
CA LEU A 214 2.79 -23.55 -28.73
C LEU A 214 2.43 -23.55 -30.22
N ASP A 215 2.46 -22.38 -30.83
CA ASP A 215 2.28 -22.24 -32.27
C ASP A 215 3.57 -22.64 -33.02
N ARG A 216 3.49 -22.88 -34.33
CA ARG A 216 4.65 -23.21 -35.19
C ARG A 216 5.76 -22.16 -35.09
N LYS A 217 5.39 -20.90 -34.85
CA LYS A 217 6.30 -19.77 -34.61
C LYS A 217 6.85 -19.69 -33.17
N LYS A 218 6.73 -20.77 -32.38
CA LYS A 218 7.13 -20.86 -30.95
C LYS A 218 6.49 -19.77 -30.06
N ARG A 219 5.31 -19.29 -30.43
CA ARG A 219 4.50 -18.34 -29.62
C ARG A 219 3.61 -19.12 -28.67
N LEU A 220 3.50 -18.68 -27.41
CA LEU A 220 2.58 -19.26 -26.46
C LEU A 220 1.17 -18.75 -26.74
N VAL A 221 0.24 -19.66 -27.06
CA VAL A 221 -1.15 -19.36 -27.34
C VAL A 221 -2.00 -19.84 -26.17
N ARG A 222 -2.73 -18.92 -25.54
CA ARG A 222 -3.76 -19.23 -24.53
C ARG A 222 -5.13 -19.15 -25.19
N LYS A 223 -5.86 -20.26 -25.25
CA LYS A 223 -7.22 -20.32 -25.80
C LYS A 223 -8.23 -20.51 -24.66
N CYS A 224 -9.19 -19.61 -24.57
CA CYS A 224 -10.27 -19.70 -23.59
C CYS A 224 -11.22 -20.85 -23.92
N LEU A 225 -11.58 -21.68 -22.95
CA LEU A 225 -12.49 -22.80 -23.18
C LEU A 225 -13.97 -22.37 -23.23
N ASN A 226 -14.32 -21.22 -22.62
CA ASN A 226 -15.69 -20.69 -22.66
C ASN A 226 -16.07 -20.03 -24.00
N CYS A 227 -15.18 -19.23 -24.61
CA CYS A 227 -15.50 -18.45 -25.81
C CYS A 227 -14.51 -18.61 -26.98
N HIS A 228 -13.53 -19.50 -26.83
CA HIS A 228 -12.50 -19.82 -27.82
C HIS A 228 -11.63 -18.66 -28.29
N ALA A 229 -11.69 -17.51 -27.62
CA ALA A 229 -10.81 -16.39 -27.89
C ALA A 229 -9.35 -16.74 -27.56
N GLU A 230 -8.44 -16.44 -28.49
CA GLU A 230 -7.02 -16.72 -28.35
C GLU A 230 -6.20 -15.47 -27.98
N LYS A 231 -5.20 -15.66 -27.12
CA LYS A 231 -4.16 -14.67 -26.81
C LYS A 231 -2.79 -15.24 -27.17
N TYR A 232 -1.99 -14.44 -27.85
CA TYR A 232 -0.65 -14.82 -28.28
C TYR A 232 0.38 -14.08 -27.44
N PHE A 233 1.36 -14.81 -26.92
CA PHE A 233 2.48 -14.28 -26.17
C PHE A 233 3.78 -14.68 -26.87
N VAL A 234 4.60 -13.69 -27.18
CA VAL A 234 5.93 -13.91 -27.73
C VAL A 234 6.80 -14.47 -26.61
N ARG A 235 7.49 -15.58 -26.89
CA ARG A 235 8.49 -16.13 -25.98
C ARG A 235 9.81 -15.41 -26.24
N ASN A 236 10.18 -14.47 -25.38
CA ASN A 236 11.47 -13.80 -25.42
C ASN A 236 12.08 -13.81 -24.02
N SER A 237 13.18 -14.55 -23.84
CA SER A 237 13.89 -14.66 -22.56
C SER A 237 14.57 -13.35 -22.14
N LYS A 238 14.90 -12.47 -23.09
CA LYS A 238 15.51 -11.17 -22.82
C LYS A 238 14.50 -10.06 -22.55
N TYR A 239 13.20 -10.31 -22.78
CA TYR A 239 12.17 -9.29 -22.63
C TYR A 239 11.69 -9.21 -21.18
N LEU A 240 11.93 -8.07 -20.55
CA LEU A 240 11.31 -7.68 -19.29
C LEU A 240 10.27 -6.58 -19.53
N SER A 241 9.10 -6.71 -18.91
CA SER A 241 8.09 -5.67 -18.87
C SER A 241 8.60 -4.45 -18.09
N ARG A 242 8.00 -3.26 -18.31
CA ARG A 242 8.41 -2.03 -17.60
C ARG A 242 8.39 -2.20 -16.08
N ASN A 243 7.42 -2.94 -15.54
CA ASN A 243 7.30 -3.19 -14.11
C ASN A 243 8.40 -4.14 -13.63
N GLU A 244 8.66 -5.23 -14.36
CA GLU A 244 9.76 -6.16 -14.04
C GLU A 244 11.13 -5.46 -14.10
N ARG A 245 11.36 -4.58 -15.08
CA ARG A 245 12.59 -3.76 -15.14
C ARG A 245 12.74 -2.84 -13.94
N ALA A 246 11.66 -2.21 -13.49
CA ALA A 246 11.68 -1.35 -12.31
C ALA A 246 11.96 -2.17 -11.03
N GLN A 247 11.39 -3.37 -10.91
CA GLN A 247 11.68 -4.27 -9.79
C GLN A 247 13.14 -4.73 -9.79
N VAL A 248 13.70 -5.06 -10.96
CA VAL A 248 15.13 -5.42 -11.08
C VAL A 248 16.02 -4.23 -10.71
N ALA A 249 15.74 -3.03 -11.22
CA ALA A 249 16.51 -1.83 -10.89
C ALA A 249 16.45 -1.48 -9.39
N ASN A 250 15.29 -1.67 -8.74
CA ASN A 250 15.17 -1.47 -7.29
C ASN A 250 16.03 -2.49 -6.53
N LYS A 251 15.97 -3.77 -6.89
CA LYS A 251 16.77 -4.82 -6.26
C LYS A 251 18.28 -4.59 -6.44
N GLU A 252 18.70 -4.14 -7.62
CA GLU A 252 20.10 -3.78 -7.89
C GLU A 252 20.54 -2.57 -7.06
N GLY A 253 19.66 -1.58 -6.86
CA GLY A 253 19.90 -0.44 -5.98
C GLY A 253 20.03 -0.82 -4.51
N ASP A 254 19.21 -1.76 -4.03
CA ASP A 254 19.27 -2.26 -2.66
C ASP A 254 20.58 -3.03 -2.40
N GLN A 255 21.01 -3.88 -3.35
CA GLN A 255 22.29 -4.60 -3.27
C GLN A 255 23.52 -3.68 -3.32
N GLN A 256 23.46 -2.59 -4.09
CA GLN A 256 24.52 -1.58 -4.12
C GLN A 256 24.59 -0.79 -2.81
N ASN A 257 23.45 -0.50 -2.19
CA ASN A 257 23.42 0.16 -0.88
C ASN A 257 23.93 -0.75 0.24
N GLU A 258 23.61 -2.05 0.21
CA GLU A 258 24.13 -3.04 1.16
C GLU A 258 25.65 -3.17 1.04
N THR A 259 26.19 -3.32 -0.17
CA THR A 259 27.64 -3.41 -0.39
C THR A 259 28.40 -2.14 0.01
N VAL A 260 27.83 -0.95 -0.22
CA VAL A 260 28.38 0.33 0.23
C VAL A 260 28.33 0.48 1.75
N ASN A 261 27.27 0.02 2.41
CA ASN A 261 27.17 0.02 3.87
C ASN A 261 28.17 -0.95 4.51
N GLU A 262 28.33 -2.15 3.96
CA GLU A 262 29.35 -3.11 4.42
C GLU A 262 30.78 -2.60 4.24
N THR A 263 31.08 -1.90 3.14
CA THR A 263 32.40 -1.28 2.96
C THR A 263 32.61 -0.11 3.92
N ARG A 264 31.56 0.65 4.23
CA ARG A 264 31.62 1.76 5.19
C ARG A 264 31.84 1.25 6.62
N GLU A 265 31.16 0.18 7.05
CA GLU A 265 31.37 -0.44 8.36
C GLU A 265 32.79 -1.00 8.52
N LYS A 266 33.37 -1.58 7.46
CA LYS A 266 34.77 -2.05 7.48
C LYS A 266 35.81 -0.93 7.57
N ILE A 267 35.47 0.28 7.10
CA ILE A 267 36.38 1.44 7.14
C ILE A 267 36.34 2.15 8.50
N TYR A 268 35.16 2.24 9.14
CA TYR A 268 34.98 2.98 10.40
C TYR A 268 34.92 2.08 11.66
N GLY A 269 34.73 0.77 11.52
CA GLY A 269 34.69 -0.18 12.65
C GLY A 269 36.05 -0.59 13.22
N ASN A 270 37.16 -0.20 12.57
CA ASN A 270 38.53 -0.54 13.00
C ASN A 270 39.19 0.55 13.88
N GLN A 271 38.43 1.51 14.42
CA GLN A 271 38.98 2.59 15.27
C GLN A 271 38.74 2.39 16.78
N GLU A 272 38.17 1.26 17.21
CA GLU A 272 38.00 0.93 18.64
C GLU A 272 38.74 -0.36 19.01
N HIS A 273 40.07 -0.30 19.05
CA HIS A 273 40.91 -1.24 19.82
C HIS A 273 42.17 -0.55 20.32
#